data_AF-A0A1J5GZB6-F1
#
_entry.id   AF-A0A1J5GZB6-F1
#
_cell.length_a   1.000
_cell.length_b   1.000
_cell.length_c   1.000
_cell.angle_alpha   90.00
_cell.angle_beta   90.00
_cell.angle_gamma   90.00
#
_symmetry.space_group_name_H-M   'P 1'
#
loop_
_entity.id
_entity.type
_entity.pdbx_description
1 polymer ?
#
loop_
_entity_poly.entity_id
_entity_poly.type
_entity_poly.pdbx_seq_one_letter_code
_entity_poly.pdbx_strand_id
1 'polypeptide(L)' 'MNYKDIVEKTDAELATLVTKEREALRAIRFGTGGVGSGDVKKIREARQIVAWAMTEATVRRNASATKRI' A
#
# COMPACT_ATOMS: atom_id res chain seq x y z
N MET A 1 -9.39 5.00 -3.50
CA MET A 1 -9.42 3.88 -2.54
C MET A 1 -9.31 4.45 -1.14
N ASN A 2 -10.09 3.94 -0.20
CA ASN A 2 -10.09 4.33 1.20
C ASN A 2 -9.66 3.15 2.09
N TYR A 3 -9.60 3.35 3.41
CA TYR A 3 -9.20 2.29 4.34
C TYR A 3 -10.19 1.10 4.39
N LYS A 4 -11.50 1.34 4.25
CA LYS A 4 -12.50 0.26 4.28
C LYS A 4 -12.29 -0.73 3.14
N ASP A 5 -11.97 -0.21 1.95
CA ASP A 5 -11.63 -1.03 0.78
C ASP A 5 -10.39 -1.93 1.02
N ILE A 6 -9.52 -1.58 1.97
CA ILE A 6 -8.31 -2.34 2.33
C ILE A 6 -8.64 -3.45 3.33
N VAL A 7 -9.53 -3.18 4.28
CA VAL A 7 -9.96 -4.17 5.29
C VAL A 7 -10.68 -5.35 4.63
N GLU A 8 -11.41 -5.12 3.55
CA GLU A 8 -12.11 -6.16 2.80
C GLU A 8 -11.19 -7.10 1.99
N LYS A 9 -9.90 -6.74 1.82
CA LYS A 9 -8.94 -7.56 1.10
C LYS A 9 -8.41 -8.72 1.93
N THR A 10 -8.16 -9.85 1.29
CA THR A 10 -7.39 -10.96 1.86
C THR A 10 -5.91 -10.61 2.03
N ASP A 11 -5.17 -11.39 2.83
CA ASP A 11 -3.73 -11.15 3.05
C ASP A 11 -2.92 -11.22 1.74
N ALA A 12 -3.29 -12.13 0.83
CA ALA A 12 -2.65 -12.25 -0.48
C ALA A 12 -2.91 -11.02 -1.37
N GLU A 13 -4.14 -10.49 -1.32
CA GLU A 13 -4.50 -9.27 -2.05
C GLU A 13 -3.83 -8.03 -1.46
N LEU A 14 -3.65 -7.96 -0.14
CA LEU A 14 -2.88 -6.89 0.52
C LEU A 14 -1.43 -6.90 0.08
N ALA A 15 -0.80 -8.08 0.02
CA ALA A 15 0.58 -8.21 -0.46
C ALA A 15 0.71 -7.76 -1.93
N THR A 16 -0.22 -8.20 -2.77
CA THR A 16 -0.27 -7.81 -4.20
C THR A 16 -0.46 -6.31 -4.36
N LEU A 17 -1.36 -5.70 -3.57
CA LEU A 17 -1.62 -4.27 -3.57
C LEU A 17 -0.37 -3.47 -3.19
N VAL A 18 0.34 -3.88 -2.14
CA VAL A 18 1.59 -3.21 -1.72
C VAL A 18 2.64 -3.27 -2.84
N THR A 19 2.82 -4.42 -3.48
CA THR A 19 3.78 -4.56 -4.59
C THR A 19 3.43 -3.64 -5.75
N LYS A 20 2.17 -3.66 -6.19
CA LYS A 20 1.68 -2.82 -7.29
C LYS A 20 1.89 -1.32 -7.03
N GLU A 21 1.51 -0.84 -5.84
CA GLU A 21 1.63 0.59 -5.52
C GLU A 21 3.10 1.02 -5.33
N ARG A 22 3.98 0.13 -4.85
CA ARG A 22 5.43 0.39 -4.80
C ARG A 22 6.05 0.46 -6.19
N GLU A 23 5.61 -0.39 -7.12
CA GLU A 23 6.04 -0.33 -8.51
C GLU A 23 5.56 0.96 -9.18
N ALA A 24 4.32 1.40 -8.92
CA ALA A 24 3.80 2.68 -9.39
C ALA A 24 4.66 3.85 -8.87
N LEU A 25 4.99 3.86 -7.57
CA LEU A 25 5.89 4.86 -6.99
C LEU A 25 7.29 4.82 -7.60
N ARG A 26 7.81 3.63 -7.89
CA ARG A 26 9.11 3.45 -8.55
C ARG A 26 9.07 3.99 -9.98
N ALA A 27 8.03 3.68 -10.74
CA ALA A 27 7.82 4.17 -12.09
C ALA A 27 7.71 5.70 -12.12
N ILE A 28 7.06 6.32 -11.13
CA ILE A 28 7.00 7.78 -11.04
C ILE A 28 8.38 8.37 -10.68
N ARG A 29 9.13 7.72 -9.77
CA ARG A 29 10.44 8.21 -9.32
C ARG A 29 11.55 8.09 -10.37
N PHE A 30 11.54 7.01 -11.14
CA PHE A 30 12.59 6.65 -12.09
C PHE A 30 12.12 6.66 -13.55
N GLY A 31 10.88 7.03 -13.81
CA GLY A 31 10.34 7.17 -15.16
C GLY A 31 11.01 8.31 -15.92
N THR A 32 10.90 8.24 -17.25
CA THR A 32 11.56 9.14 -18.21
C THR A 32 11.13 10.62 -18.12
N GLY A 33 10.14 10.95 -17.29
CA GLY A 33 9.60 12.32 -17.12
C GLY A 33 10.41 13.25 -16.21
N GLY A 34 11.46 12.77 -15.54
CA GLY A 34 12.32 13.59 -14.67
C GLY A 34 11.73 13.97 -13.31
N VAL A 35 12.59 14.38 -12.39
CA VAL A 35 12.27 14.82 -11.01
C VAL A 35 11.43 16.10 -11.08
N GLY A 36 10.10 15.98 -11.05
CA GLY A 36 9.20 17.13 -10.89
C GLY A 36 7.90 17.13 -11.70
N SER A 37 7.71 16.19 -12.64
CA SER A 37 6.53 16.17 -13.54
C SER A 37 5.48 15.11 -13.18
N GLY A 38 5.73 14.30 -12.15
CA GLY A 38 4.79 13.27 -11.70
C GLY A 38 3.56 13.87 -11.01
N ASP A 39 2.39 13.28 -11.25
CA ASP A 39 1.14 13.65 -10.58
C ASP A 39 1.27 13.46 -9.06
N VAL A 40 1.50 14.57 -8.35
CA VAL A 40 1.77 14.61 -6.91
C VAL A 40 0.62 13.99 -6.11
N LYS A 41 -0.61 14.11 -6.62
CA LYS A 41 -1.79 13.51 -5.99
C LYS A 41 -1.68 11.98 -6.04
N LYS A 42 -1.35 11.41 -7.20
CA LYS A 42 -1.14 9.96 -7.34
C LYS A 42 0.01 9.44 -6.49
N ILE A 43 1.10 10.20 -6.36
CA ILE A 43 2.21 9.83 -5.47
C ILE A 43 1.70 9.76 -4.02
N ARG A 44 0.94 10.77 -3.58
CA ARG A 44 0.39 10.81 -2.22
C ARG A 44 -0.57 9.66 -1.96
N GLU A 45 -1.47 9.40 -2.90
CA GLU A 45 -2.45 8.32 -2.82
C GLU A 45 -1.75 6.95 -2.76
N ALA A 46 -0.81 6.66 -3.66
CA ALA A 46 -0.07 5.41 -3.66
C ALA A 46 0.70 5.18 -2.34
N ARG A 47 1.36 6.22 -1.80
CA ARG A 47 2.03 6.14 -0.48
C ARG A 47 1.05 5.84 0.65
N GLN A 48 -0.13 6.47 0.62
CA GLN A 48 -1.16 6.29 1.63
C GLN A 48 -1.76 4.88 1.58
N ILE A 49 -2.02 4.35 0.39
CA ILE A 49 -2.52 2.99 0.18
C ILE A 49 -1.50 1.96 0.71
N VAL A 50 -0.20 2.14 0.40
CA VAL A 50 0.87 1.27 0.92
C VAL A 50 0.87 1.30 2.46
N ALA A 51 0.79 2.48 3.06
CA ALA A 51 0.80 2.61 4.52
C ALA A 51 -0.39 1.86 5.15
N TRP A 52 -1.59 2.09 4.65
CA TRP A 52 -2.80 1.42 5.13
C TRP A 52 -2.77 -0.09 4.96
N ALA A 53 -2.35 -0.59 3.80
CA ALA A 53 -2.25 -2.04 3.56
C ALA A 53 -1.24 -2.70 4.50
N MET A 54 -0.10 -2.05 4.78
CA MET A 54 0.88 -2.54 5.74
C MET A 54 0.38 -2.45 7.19
N THR A 55 -0.36 -1.41 7.55
CA THR A 55 -1.02 -1.29 8.86
C THR A 55 -1.99 -2.44 9.08
N GLU A 56 -2.88 -2.69 8.13
CA GLU A 56 -3.86 -3.77 8.22
C GLU A 56 -3.19 -5.15 8.34
N ALA A 57 -2.18 -5.42 7.51
CA ALA A 57 -1.40 -6.67 7.62
C ALA A 57 -0.74 -6.84 9.00
N THR A 58 -0.23 -5.75 9.58
CA THR A 58 0.38 -5.76 10.92
C THR A 58 -0.68 -6.00 12.00
N VAL A 59 -1.84 -5.35 11.90
CA VAL A 59 -2.98 -5.54 12.81
C VAL A 59 -3.41 -7.01 12.80
N ARG A 60 -3.60 -7.61 11.62
CA ARG A 60 -3.96 -9.04 11.48
C ARG A 60 -2.93 -9.97 12.09
N ARG A 61 -1.65 -9.73 11.81
CA ARG A 61 -0.54 -10.49 12.40
C ARG A 61 -0.60 -10.43 13.93
N ASN A 62 -0.74 -9.24 14.50
CA ASN A 62 -0.76 -9.05 15.95
C ASN A 62 -2.01 -9.68 16.58
N ALA A 63 -3.19 -9.56 15.96
CA ALA A 63 -4.42 -10.20 16.43
C ALA A 63 -4.30 -11.73 16.44
N SER A 64 -3.67 -12.30 15.42
CA SER A 64 -3.40 -13.75 15.36
C SER A 64 -2.41 -14.22 16.43
N ALA A 65 -1.45 -13.37 16.83
CA ALA A 65 -0.48 -13.66 17.86
C ALA A 65 -1.11 -13.63 19.26
N THR A 66 -1.95 -12.62 19.53
CA THR A 66 -2.67 -12.51 20.81
C THR A 66 -3.63 -13.69 21.04
N LYS A 67 -4.25 -14.23 19.99
CA LYS A 67 -5.19 -15.37 20.08
C LYS A 67 -4.51 -16.73 20.37
N ARG A 68 -3.17 -16.79 20.34
CA ARG A 68 -2.37 -18.02 20.58
C ARG A 68 -1.86 -18.15 22.02
N ILE A 69 -2.26 -17.24 22.92
CA ILE A 69 -2.01 -17.27 24.36
C ILE A 69 -3.34 -17.59 25.05
#